data_AF-A0A3L6T3N6-F1
#
_entry.id   AF-A0A3L6T3N6-F1
#
_cell.length_a   1.000
_cell.length_b   1.000
_cell.length_c   1.000
_cell.angle_alpha   90.00
_cell.angle_beta   90.00
_cell.angle_gamma   90.00
#
_symmetry.space_group_name_H-M   'P 1'
#
loop_
_entity.id
_entity.type
_entity.pdbx_description
1 polymer ?
#
loop_
_entity_poly.entity_id
_entity_poly.type
_entity_poly.pdbx_seq_one_letter_code
_entity_poly.pdbx_strand_id
1 'polypeptide(L)'
;MRDVFSLGVRSTQLSESFNNALKNHLKSDFDIIRFLKHFERSVQEKRDKELESEFEARKKLPRRLMCTPMLVQASHVYTPVIFEAFQSEYERSMAACARALDGEHKYAVAVGNLLG
;
A
#
# COMPACT_ATOMS: atom_id res chain seq x y z
N MET A 1 -10.31 9.47 -15.47
CA MET A 1 -9.22 8.53 -15.09
C MET A 1 -7.92 9.34 -15.04
N ARG A 2 -7.74 10.18 -14.00
CA ARG A 2 -6.78 11.29 -14.01
C ARG A 2 -5.69 11.25 -12.93
N ASP A 3 -5.53 10.14 -12.22
CA ASP A 3 -4.52 9.98 -11.17
C ASP A 3 -3.83 8.61 -11.24
N VAL A 4 -3.23 8.28 -12.39
CA VAL A 4 -2.32 7.12 -12.48
C VAL A 4 -0.90 7.66 -12.33
N PHE A 5 -0.41 7.72 -11.09
CA PHE A 5 1.01 7.93 -10.82
C PHE A 5 1.75 6.63 -11.12
N SER A 6 2.31 6.51 -12.32
CA SER A 6 3.34 5.50 -12.55
C SER A 6 4.64 6.01 -11.93
N LEU A 7 5.35 5.17 -11.18
CA LEU A 7 6.68 5.47 -10.63
C LEU A 7 7.76 5.70 -11.70
N GLY A 8 7.37 5.94 -12.96
CA GLY A 8 8.27 6.21 -14.06
C GLY A 8 9.27 5.09 -14.24
N VAL A 9 8.83 3.83 -14.30
CA VAL A 9 9.71 2.78 -14.84
C VAL A 9 9.96 3.17 -16.30
N ARG A 10 11.18 3.66 -16.60
CA ARG A 10 11.50 4.17 -17.94
C ARG A 10 11.21 3.05 -18.94
N SER A 11 10.60 3.39 -20.08
CA SER A 11 10.23 2.41 -21.12
C SER A 11 11.40 1.50 -21.51
N THR A 12 12.64 2.02 -21.43
CA THR A 12 13.88 1.28 -21.63
C THR A 12 14.15 0.22 -20.56
N GLN A 13 13.91 0.50 -19.28
CA GLN A 13 14.08 -0.50 -18.20
C GLN A 13 13.02 -1.59 -18.28
N LEU A 14 11.79 -1.24 -18.68
CA LEU A 14 10.74 -2.20 -18.93
C LEU A 14 11.09 -3.14 -20.08
N SER A 15 11.53 -2.59 -21.22
CA SER A 15 11.93 -3.40 -22.37
C SER A 15 13.18 -4.23 -22.07
N GLU A 16 14.18 -3.70 -21.36
CA GLU A 16 15.36 -4.46 -20.93
C GLU A 16 15.00 -5.62 -19.98
N SER A 17 14.18 -5.36 -18.95
CA SER A 17 13.74 -6.39 -18.01
C SER A 17 12.93 -7.48 -18.69
N PHE A 18 12.04 -7.09 -19.60
CA PHE A 18 11.18 -8.01 -20.34
C PHE A 18 11.97 -8.81 -21.39
N ASN A 19 12.86 -8.17 -22.14
CA ASN A 19 13.76 -8.83 -23.08
C ASN A 19 14.69 -9.81 -22.36
N ASN A 20 15.15 -9.48 -21.15
CA ASN A 20 15.94 -10.39 -20.33
C ASN A 20 15.14 -11.64 -19.89
N ALA A 21 13.86 -11.47 -19.55
CA ALA A 21 12.98 -12.62 -19.27
C ALA A 21 12.76 -13.49 -20.51
N LEU A 22 12.61 -12.87 -21.68
CA LEU A 22 12.46 -13.58 -22.96
C LEU A 22 13.75 -14.22 -23.47
N LYS A 23 14.92 -13.76 -23.04
CA LYS A 23 16.24 -14.22 -23.52
C LYS A 23 16.40 -15.73 -23.45
N ASN A 24 15.86 -16.36 -22.40
CA ASN A 24 15.92 -17.82 -22.22
C ASN A 24 15.02 -18.60 -23.20
N HIS A 25 14.08 -17.91 -23.85
CA HIS A 25 13.11 -18.45 -24.80
C HIS A 25 13.45 -18.12 -26.27
N LEU A 26 14.54 -17.39 -26.53
CA LEU A 26 14.99 -16.94 -27.86
C LEU A 26 16.09 -17.84 -28.46
N LYS A 27 16.01 -19.16 -28.27
CA LYS A 27 16.98 -20.09 -28.89
C LYS A 27 16.67 -20.23 -30.39
N SER A 28 17.72 -20.31 -31.22
CA SER A 28 17.64 -20.40 -32.69
C SER A 28 16.77 -21.55 -33.20
N ASP A 29 16.62 -22.61 -32.40
CA ASP A 29 15.95 -23.85 -32.80
C ASP A 29 14.46 -23.86 -32.43
N PHE A 30 13.93 -22.76 -31.87
CA PHE A 30 12.52 -22.64 -31.51
C PHE A 30 11.67 -22.20 -32.70
N ASP A 31 10.69 -23.03 -33.03
CA ASP A 31 9.61 -22.67 -33.95
C ASP A 31 8.86 -21.41 -33.46
N ILE A 32 8.43 -20.57 -34.41
CA ILE A 32 7.76 -19.28 -34.15
C ILE A 32 6.51 -19.46 -33.28
N ILE A 33 5.79 -20.57 -33.43
CA ILE A 33 4.60 -20.85 -32.62
C ILE A 33 4.98 -21.12 -31.17
N ARG A 34 6.12 -21.79 -30.91
CA ARG A 34 6.61 -21.99 -29.53
C ARG A 34 7.08 -20.68 -28.91
N PHE A 35 7.71 -19.80 -29.68
CA PHE A 35 8.08 -18.46 -29.22
C PHE A 35 6.84 -17.66 -28.78
N LEU A 36 5.80 -17.60 -29.63
CA LEU A 36 4.57 -16.86 -29.31
C LEU A 36 3.89 -17.38 -28.03
N LYS A 37 3.86 -18.70 -27.82
CA LYS A 37 3.33 -19.30 -26.58
C LYS A 37 4.14 -18.90 -25.34
N HIS A 38 5.46 -18.82 -25.43
CA HIS A 38 6.31 -18.38 -24.32
C HIS A 38 6.22 -16.89 -24.06
N PHE A 39 6.09 -16.09 -25.13
CA PHE A 39 5.86 -14.66 -25.03
C PHE A 39 4.56 -14.37 -24.29
N GLU A 40 3.45 -15.00 -24.71
CA GLU A 40 2.15 -14.84 -24.08
C GLU A 40 2.19 -15.21 -22.59
N ARG A 41 2.83 -16.34 -22.25
CA ARG A 41 3.03 -16.74 -20.86
C ARG A 41 3.83 -15.70 -20.06
N SER A 42 4.93 -15.20 -20.61
CA SER A 42 5.77 -14.20 -19.93
C SER A 42 5.04 -12.88 -19.71
N VAL A 43 4.19 -12.46 -20.65
CA VAL A 43 3.31 -11.29 -20.48
C VAL A 43 2.31 -11.55 -19.37
N GLN A 44 1.68 -12.73 -19.36
CA GLN A 44 0.69 -13.08 -18.34
C GLN A 44 1.31 -13.10 -16.94
N GLU A 45 2.48 -13.75 -16.76
CA GLU A 45 3.20 -13.78 -15.48
C GLU A 45 3.52 -12.37 -14.96
N LYS A 46 3.90 -11.45 -15.85
CA LYS A 46 4.16 -10.03 -15.48
C LYS A 46 2.89 -9.31 -15.05
N ARG A 47 1.78 -9.51 -15.77
CA ARG A 47 0.47 -8.93 -15.43
C ARG A 47 -0.08 -9.50 -14.12
N ASP A 48 0.07 -10.80 -13.89
CA ASP A 48 -0.38 -11.46 -12.65
C ASP A 48 0.41 -10.91 -11.46
N LYS A 49 1.72 -10.71 -11.61
CA LYS A 49 2.55 -10.09 -10.58
C LYS A 49 2.19 -8.62 -10.31
N GLU A 50 1.86 -7.87 -11.35
CA GLU A 50 1.36 -6.50 -11.23
C GLU A 50 0.02 -6.47 -10.49
N LEU A 51 -0.92 -7.34 -10.87
CA LEU A 51 -2.23 -7.48 -10.24
C LEU A 51 -2.12 -7.88 -8.77
N GLU A 52 -1.25 -8.82 -8.43
CA GLU A 52 -0.99 -9.20 -7.03
C GLU A 52 -0.38 -8.02 -6.25
N SER A 53 0.55 -7.29 -6.85
CA SER A 53 1.16 -6.11 -6.21
C SER A 53 0.14 -4.99 -6.00
N GLU A 54 -0.76 -4.77 -6.96
CA GLU A 54 -1.86 -3.82 -6.85
C GLU A 54 -2.88 -4.27 -5.79
N PHE A 55 -3.23 -5.56 -5.78
CA PHE A 55 -4.13 -6.14 -4.80
C PHE A 55 -3.58 -6.02 -3.38
N GLU A 56 -2.30 -6.33 -3.17
CA GLU A 56 -1.64 -6.17 -1.88
C GLU A 56 -1.51 -4.69 -1.48
N ALA A 57 -1.26 -3.78 -2.44
CA ALA A 57 -1.30 -2.34 -2.17
C ALA A 57 -2.71 -1.87 -1.78
N ARG A 58 -3.76 -2.40 -2.42
CA ARG A 58 -5.16 -2.09 -2.12
C ARG A 58 -5.66 -2.73 -0.84
N LYS A 59 -5.22 -3.94 -0.49
CA LYS A 59 -5.47 -4.57 0.82
C LYS A 59 -4.84 -3.78 1.97
N LYS A 60 -3.70 -3.15 1.70
CA LYS A 60 -3.07 -2.19 2.60
C LYS A 60 -3.79 -0.84 2.60
N LEU A 61 -4.92 -0.65 1.90
CA LEU A 61 -5.70 0.58 2.11
C LEU A 61 -6.07 0.65 3.59
N PRO A 62 -5.67 1.73 4.27
CA PRO A 62 -5.82 1.79 5.71
C PRO A 62 -7.29 1.64 6.08
N ARG A 63 -7.60 0.60 6.86
CA ARG A 63 -8.95 0.36 7.33
C ARG A 63 -9.28 1.40 8.38
N ARG A 64 -9.92 2.49 7.95
CA ARG A 64 -10.43 3.52 8.85
C ARG A 64 -11.49 2.93 9.76
N LEU A 65 -11.20 2.84 11.05
CA LEU A 65 -12.15 2.36 12.05
C LEU A 65 -13.16 3.45 12.43
N MET A 66 -12.77 4.72 12.30
CA MET A 66 -13.63 5.88 12.51
C MET A 66 -13.50 6.90 11.38
N CYS A 67 -14.57 7.66 11.14
CA CYS A 67 -14.64 8.70 10.11
C CYS A 67 -14.48 10.11 10.69
N THR A 68 -13.48 10.33 11.56
CA THR A 68 -13.17 11.69 12.01
C THR A 68 -12.49 12.48 10.88
N PRO A 69 -12.66 13.82 10.81
CA PRO A 69 -11.99 14.63 9.79
C PRO A 69 -10.47 14.42 9.75
N MET A 70 -9.85 14.25 10.93
CA MET A 70 -8.41 13.98 11.06
C MET A 70 -8.02 12.65 10.42
N LEU A 71 -8.74 11.56 10.73
CA LEU A 71 -8.44 10.23 10.16
C LEU A 71 -8.74 10.16 8.66
N VAL A 72 -9.77 10.88 8.18
CA VAL A 72 -10.03 11.00 6.74
C VAL A 72 -8.82 11.64 6.07
N GLN A 73 -8.38 12.80 6.54
CA GLN A 73 -7.24 13.50 5.95
C GLN A 73 -5.94 12.68 6.05
N ALA A 74 -5.64 12.13 7.22
CA ALA A 74 -4.43 11.33 7.43
C ALA A 74 -4.39 10.09 6.53
N SER A 75 -5.54 9.45 6.25
CA SER A 75 -5.61 8.28 5.36
C SER A 75 -5.27 8.58 3.91
N HIS A 76 -5.38 9.85 3.50
CA HIS A 76 -5.01 10.30 2.15
C HIS A 76 -3.57 10.76 2.05
N VAL A 77 -2.96 11.19 3.16
CA VAL A 77 -1.61 11.77 3.20
C VAL A 77 -0.54 10.75 3.60
N TYR A 78 -0.88 9.81 4.49
CA TYR A 78 0.08 8.84 5.01
C TYR A 78 0.09 7.52 4.25
N THR A 79 1.25 6.87 4.28
CA THR A 79 1.35 5.47 3.87
C THR A 79 0.54 4.60 4.83
N PRO A 80 0.06 3.42 4.40
CA PRO A 80 -0.72 2.52 5.26
C PRO A 80 -0.11 2.26 6.64
N VAL A 81 1.19 1.98 6.70
CA VAL A 81 1.92 1.68 7.94
C VAL A 81 1.92 2.87 8.89
N ILE A 82 2.15 4.08 8.36
CA ILE A 82 2.15 5.31 9.17
C ILE A 82 0.73 5.63 9.62
N PHE A 83 -0.25 5.43 8.73
CA PHE A 83 -1.65 5.66 9.06
C PHE A 83 -2.15 4.72 10.17
N GLU A 84 -1.82 3.44 10.13
CA GLU A 84 -2.23 2.48 11.17
C GLU A 84 -1.69 2.87 12.55
N ALA A 85 -0.41 3.26 12.63
CA ALA A 85 0.18 3.75 13.87
C ALA A 85 -0.50 5.05 14.34
N PHE A 86 -0.74 5.98 13.42
CA PHE A 86 -1.44 7.23 13.73
C PHE A 86 -2.87 6.98 14.24
N GLN A 87 -3.63 6.11 13.57
CA GLN A 87 -5.00 5.79 13.96
C GLN A 87 -5.06 5.19 15.36
N SER A 88 -4.15 4.27 15.69
CA SER A 88 -4.10 3.65 17.02
C SER A 88 -3.89 4.68 18.14
N GLU A 89 -2.93 5.60 17.97
CA GLU A 89 -2.67 6.65 18.95
C GLU A 89 -3.78 7.70 19.00
N TYR A 90 -4.35 8.06 17.84
CA TYR A 90 -5.46 9.00 17.77
C TYR A 90 -6.69 8.46 18.52
N GLU A 91 -7.04 7.20 18.32
CA GLU A 91 -8.14 6.54 19.04
C GLU A 91 -7.85 6.46 20.54
N ARG A 92 -6.63 6.08 20.94
CA ARG A 92 -6.20 6.07 22.34
C ARG A 92 -6.32 7.46 22.97
N SER A 93 -6.00 8.52 22.24
CA SER A 93 -6.14 9.91 22.71
C SER A 93 -7.60 10.30 22.94
N MET A 94 -8.53 9.80 22.11
CA MET A 94 -9.97 10.04 22.29
C MET A 94 -10.54 9.33 23.52
N ALA A 95 -9.90 8.25 23.96
CA ALA A 95 -10.26 7.54 25.19
C ALA A 95 -9.71 8.21 26.46
N ALA A 96 -8.91 9.27 26.32
CA ALA A 96 -8.28 9.95 27.44
C ALA A 96 -9.21 11.02 28.03
N CYS A 97 -9.40 10.97 29.34
CA CYS A 97 -10.08 11.99 30.12
C CYS A 97 -9.10 12.63 31.09
N ALA A 98 -9.07 13.96 31.14
CA ALA A 98 -8.26 14.71 32.08
C ALA A 98 -9.15 15.49 33.05
N ARG A 99 -8.79 15.43 34.34
CA ARG A 99 -9.44 16.14 35.44
C ARG A 99 -8.40 17.01 36.13
N ALA A 100 -8.72 18.28 36.38
CA ALA A 100 -7.91 19.14 37.24
C ALA A 100 -7.96 18.64 38.70
N LEU A 101 -6.82 18.75 39.39
CA LEU A 101 -6.67 18.47 40.82
C LEU A 101 -6.40 19.76 41.59
N ASP A 102 -6.64 19.75 42.90
CA ASP A 102 -6.29 20.89 43.75
C ASP A 102 -4.78 21.09 43.80
N GLY A 103 -4.33 22.28 43.36
CA GLY A 103 -2.93 22.67 43.24
C GLY A 103 -2.59 23.18 41.83
N GLU A 104 -1.68 24.15 41.74
CA GLU A 104 -1.28 24.73 40.45
C GLU A 104 -0.80 23.64 39.47
N HIS A 105 -1.38 23.65 38.27
CA HIS A 105 -0.99 22.81 37.14
C HIS A 105 -0.99 21.28 37.40
N LYS A 106 -1.84 20.78 38.31
CA LYS A 106 -1.98 19.33 38.55
C LYS A 106 -3.20 18.74 37.84
N TYR A 107 -3.00 17.64 37.13
CA TYR A 107 -4.05 16.93 36.40
C TYR A 107 -3.98 15.43 36.66
N ALA A 108 -5.15 14.81 36.86
CA ALA A 108 -5.31 13.36 36.79
C ALA A 108 -5.77 13.00 35.38
N VAL A 109 -5.04 12.09 34.72
CA VAL A 109 -5.38 11.60 33.39
C VAL A 109 -5.72 10.11 33.49
N ALA A 110 -6.87 9.73 32.94
CA ALA A 110 -7.28 8.34 32.80
C ALA A 110 -7.46 8.05 31.30
N VAL A 111 -6.96 6.90 30.83
CA VAL A 111 -7.14 6.46 29.45
C VAL A 111 -7.98 5.19 29.47
N GLY A 112 -9.18 5.26 28.90
CA GLY A 112 -10.06 4.10 28.74
C GLY A 112 -9.56 3.14 27.65
N ASN A 113 -9.91 1.86 27.75
CA ASN A 113 -9.74 0.91 26.65
C ASN A 113 -10.99 0.96 25.77
N LEU A 114 -10.86 1.39 24.52
CA LEU A 114 -11.96 1.42 23.54
C LEU A 114 -12.17 0.08 22.82
N LEU A 115 -11.25 -0.87 23.00
CA LEU A 115 -11.32 -2.23 22.48
C LEU A 115 -11.76 -3.16 23.62
N GLY A 116 -13.06 -3.17 23.91
CA GLY A 116 -13.73 -4.13 24.79
C GLY A 116 -14.58 -5.10 23.97
#